data_AF-A0A3R6XUH4-F1
#
_entry.id   AF-A0A3R6XUH4-F1
#
_cell.length_a   1.000
_cell.length_b   1.000
_cell.length_c   1.000
_cell.angle_alpha   90.00
_cell.angle_beta   90.00
_cell.angle_gamma   90.00
#
_symmetry.space_group_name_H-M   'P 1'
#
loop_
_entity.id
_entity.type
_entity.pdbx_description
1 polymer ?
#
loop_
_entity_poly.entity_id
_entity_poly.type
_entity_poly.pdbx_seq_one_letter_code
_entity_poly.pdbx_strand_id
1 'polypeptide(L)'
;MATYKTGWLRLPTDAKDFKERFAWSHVKAIFYDKAKNILLKDKLDAMDKLISDHADAIANKLMTNDAFNTAIADYVTKSMMSGVQVNDGDHVPTSALAYAMQQAITANANAITRLNSDKLDRKTKGTYTNEDINGAFGYITTGKKEILIFIPMVFAPSVTKITVSSCILEMRISTGGYAAPYKTDVANLLSNAQLLKSRNLLYLKFTNTNDCAETNNIPICGFIKMTYTLS
;
A
#
# COMPACT_ATOMS: atom_id res chain seq x y z
N MET A 1 96.41 -17.24 2.99
CA MET A 1 94.99 -17.43 2.64
C MET A 1 94.28 -17.89 3.90
N ALA A 2 93.54 -17.00 4.56
CA ALA A 2 92.90 -17.27 5.85
C ALA A 2 91.38 -17.21 5.68
N THR A 3 90.72 -18.31 6.03
CA THR A 3 89.26 -18.51 5.93
C THR A 3 88.60 -17.81 7.12
N TYR A 4 87.74 -16.82 6.88
CA TYR A 4 86.95 -16.17 7.92
C TYR A 4 85.66 -16.95 8.21
N LYS A 5 85.37 -17.20 9.49
CA LYS A 5 84.11 -17.81 9.94
C LYS A 5 82.94 -16.88 9.63
N THR A 6 81.96 -17.35 8.86
CA THR A 6 80.69 -16.68 8.60
C THR A 6 79.80 -16.71 9.85
N GLY A 7 80.00 -15.78 10.78
CA GLY A 7 78.92 -15.25 11.62
C GLY A 7 78.54 -13.90 10.99
N TRP A 8 77.30 -13.51 10.75
CA TRP A 8 76.15 -13.52 11.65
C TRP A 8 74.85 -13.23 10.85
N LEU A 9 74.53 -14.04 9.85
CA LEU A 9 73.20 -14.02 9.22
C LEU A 9 72.51 -15.36 9.48
N ARG A 10 71.43 -15.36 10.27
CA ARG A 10 70.47 -16.47 10.25
C ARG A 10 69.45 -16.18 9.15
N LEU A 11 69.19 -17.18 8.31
CA LEU A 11 68.10 -17.16 7.34
C LEU A 11 66.77 -17.31 8.10
N PRO A 12 65.71 -16.56 7.75
CA PRO A 12 64.40 -16.73 8.34
C PRO A 12 63.85 -18.13 8.06
N THR A 13 63.11 -18.68 9.03
CA THR A 13 62.61 -20.06 8.98
C THR A 13 61.39 -20.20 8.08
N ASP A 14 60.65 -19.10 7.83
CA ASP A 14 59.53 -19.02 6.89
C ASP A 14 59.63 -17.74 6.05
N ALA A 15 59.51 -17.86 4.73
CA ALA A 15 59.64 -16.76 3.79
C ALA A 15 58.46 -15.77 3.81
N LYS A 16 57.34 -16.11 4.48
CA LYS A 16 56.10 -15.32 4.46
C LYS A 16 55.77 -14.59 5.77
N ASP A 17 56.49 -14.84 6.86
CA ASP A 17 56.25 -14.13 8.12
C ASP A 17 56.90 -12.72 8.10
N PHE A 18 56.06 -11.69 8.07
CA PHE A 18 56.49 -10.29 7.97
C PHE A 18 57.20 -9.81 9.25
N LYS A 19 56.92 -10.43 10.42
CA LYS A 19 57.56 -10.07 11.69
C LYS A 19 59.04 -10.46 11.72
N GLU A 20 59.41 -11.60 11.12
CA GLU A 20 60.81 -12.02 11.04
C GLU A 20 61.60 -11.21 10.00
N ARG A 21 60.95 -10.73 8.93
CA ARG A 21 61.59 -9.88 7.91
C ARG A 21 61.97 -8.50 8.43
N PHE A 22 61.22 -7.93 9.38
CA PHE A 22 61.56 -6.66 10.03
C PHE A 22 62.65 -6.76 11.10
N ALA A 23 62.96 -7.96 11.60
CA ALA A 23 64.13 -8.15 12.45
C ALA A 23 65.46 -8.00 11.67
N TRP A 24 65.42 -7.74 10.36
CA TRP A 24 66.55 -7.83 9.44
C TRP A 24 67.11 -6.50 8.91
N SER A 25 66.95 -5.37 9.61
CA SER A 25 67.70 -4.13 9.29
C SER A 25 68.66 -3.66 10.36
N HIS A 26 68.75 -4.31 11.52
CA HIS A 26 69.64 -3.88 12.60
C HIS A 26 70.86 -4.81 12.73
N VAL A 27 71.74 -4.78 11.74
CA VAL A 27 73.14 -5.16 12.00
C VAL A 27 73.72 -4.11 12.96
N LYS A 28 73.58 -4.35 14.27
CA LYS A 28 74.18 -3.54 15.33
C LYS A 28 75.68 -3.84 15.39
N ALA A 29 76.42 -3.35 14.40
CA ALA A 29 77.87 -3.26 14.52
C ALA A 29 78.20 -2.23 15.61
N ILE A 30 79.06 -2.61 16.56
CA ILE A 30 79.49 -1.75 17.67
C ILE A 30 80.45 -0.71 17.10
N PHE A 31 79.92 0.38 16.56
CA PHE A 31 80.70 1.56 16.22
C PHE A 31 80.62 2.56 17.38
N TYR A 32 81.78 2.97 17.89
CA TYR A 32 81.91 3.92 18.99
C TYR A 32 82.32 5.30 18.45
N ASP A 33 81.49 6.32 18.68
CA ASP A 33 81.84 7.70 18.35
C ASP A 33 82.62 8.31 19.52
N LYS A 34 83.96 8.27 19.41
CA LYS A 34 84.89 8.71 20.46
C LYS A 34 84.77 10.20 20.79
N ALA A 35 84.27 11.03 19.87
CA ALA A 35 84.09 12.47 20.10
C ALA A 35 82.87 12.77 20.97
N LYS A 36 81.88 11.87 21.02
CA LYS A 36 80.61 12.05 21.74
C LYS A 36 80.41 11.07 22.90
N ASN A 37 81.35 10.14 23.09
CA ASN A 37 81.34 9.10 24.13
C ASN A 37 80.02 8.29 24.19
N ILE A 38 79.54 7.87 23.02
CA ILE A 38 78.28 7.12 22.88
C ILE A 38 78.43 6.01 21.85
N LEU A 39 77.80 4.87 22.13
CA LEU A 39 77.74 3.75 21.20
C LEU A 39 76.64 4.02 20.17
N LEU A 40 76.92 3.72 18.90
CA LEU A 40 75.93 3.84 17.82
C LEU A 40 74.68 2.96 18.09
N LYS A 41 74.86 1.84 18.79
CA LYS A 41 73.79 0.97 19.26
C LYS A 41 72.76 1.73 20.11
N ASP A 42 73.21 2.51 21.09
CA ASP A 42 72.32 3.21 22.03
C ASP A 42 71.51 4.29 21.31
N LYS A 43 72.11 4.93 20.30
CA LYS A 43 71.42 5.86 19.41
C LYS A 43 70.36 5.18 18.55
N LEU A 44 70.65 4.01 18.00
CA LEU A 44 69.67 3.24 17.21
C LEU A 44 68.51 2.76 18.09
N ASP A 45 68.79 2.29 19.30
CA ASP A 45 67.76 1.91 20.28
C ASP A 45 66.88 3.12 20.68
N ALA A 46 67.47 4.31 20.82
CA ALA A 46 66.71 5.52 21.05
C ALA A 46 65.83 5.93 19.85
N MET A 47 66.31 5.72 18.62
CA MET A 47 65.53 6.01 17.41
C MET A 47 64.36 5.05 17.23
N ASP A 48 64.55 3.74 17.47
CA ASP A 48 63.47 2.74 17.42
C ASP A 48 62.36 3.08 18.42
N LYS A 49 62.75 3.48 19.64
CA LYS A 49 61.81 3.91 20.67
C LYS A 49 61.02 5.16 20.24
N LEU A 50 61.69 6.18 19.69
CA LEU A 50 61.02 7.38 19.17
C LEU A 50 60.05 7.06 18.04
N ILE A 51 60.38 6.12 17.15
CA ILE A 51 59.49 5.70 16.06
C ILE A 51 58.25 5.00 16.64
N SER A 52 58.43 4.09 17.60
CA SER A 52 57.32 3.40 18.28
C SER A 52 56.39 4.39 18.99
N ASP A 53 56.96 5.30 19.79
CA ASP A 53 56.19 6.29 20.56
C ASP A 53 55.38 7.22 19.63
N HIS A 54 55.96 7.63 18.49
CA HIS A 54 55.25 8.43 17.50
C HIS A 54 54.14 7.65 16.78
N ALA A 55 54.35 6.36 16.46
CA ALA A 55 53.33 5.53 15.83
C ALA A 55 52.10 5.37 16.74
N ASP A 56 52.32 5.11 18.04
CA ASP A 56 51.25 5.02 19.04
C ASP A 56 50.54 6.35 19.24
N ALA A 57 51.28 7.47 19.25
CA ALA A 57 50.69 8.81 19.35
C ALA A 57 49.83 9.16 18.13
N ILE A 58 50.22 8.74 16.92
CA ILE A 58 49.44 8.94 15.69
C ILE A 58 48.18 8.07 15.73
N ALA A 59 48.29 6.79 16.11
CA ALA A 59 47.14 5.90 16.25
C ALA A 59 46.12 6.43 17.26
N ASN A 60 46.59 6.88 18.43
CA ASN A 60 45.72 7.51 19.44
C ASN A 60 45.09 8.80 18.91
N LYS A 61 45.84 9.69 18.27
CA LYS A 61 45.27 10.92 17.67
C LYS A 61 44.22 10.64 16.61
N LEU A 62 44.36 9.56 15.83
CA LEU A 62 43.35 9.14 14.87
C LEU A 62 42.10 8.57 15.57
N MET A 63 42.29 7.72 16.58
CA MET A 63 41.20 7.12 17.35
C MET A 63 40.43 8.12 18.21
N THR A 64 41.10 9.16 18.73
CA THR A 64 40.49 10.21 19.56
C THR A 64 40.09 11.45 18.76
N ASN A 65 40.18 11.43 17.43
CA ASN A 65 39.70 12.53 16.61
C ASN A 65 38.18 12.40 16.45
N ASP A 66 37.45 12.89 17.45
CA ASP A 66 35.99 12.84 17.50
C ASP A 66 35.34 13.43 16.25
N ALA A 67 35.93 14.47 15.65
CA ALA A 67 35.41 15.08 14.43
C ALA A 67 35.51 14.11 13.23
N PHE A 68 36.61 13.39 13.10
CA PHE A 68 36.79 12.36 12.07
C PHE A 68 35.84 11.18 12.28
N ASN A 69 35.77 10.65 13.50
CA ASN A 69 34.87 9.53 13.84
C ASN A 69 33.40 9.88 13.60
N THR A 70 32.99 11.10 13.99
CA THR A 70 31.63 11.61 13.75
C THR A 70 31.34 11.73 12.26
N ALA A 71 32.28 12.27 11.47
CA ALA A 71 32.09 12.40 10.02
C ALA A 71 31.91 11.05 9.31
N ILE A 72 32.67 10.02 9.72
CA ILE A 72 32.53 8.67 9.19
C ILE A 72 31.18 8.06 9.59
N ALA A 73 30.78 8.20 10.86
CA ALA A 73 29.48 7.70 11.33
C ALA A 73 28.30 8.36 10.59
N ASP A 74 28.36 9.69 10.39
CA ASP A 74 27.36 10.44 9.62
C ASP A 74 27.30 10.00 8.16
N TYR A 75 28.46 9.78 7.54
CA TYR A 75 28.55 9.33 6.16
C TYR A 75 27.95 7.93 5.98
N VAL A 76 28.33 6.99 6.83
CA VAL A 76 27.80 5.62 6.80
C VAL A 76 26.28 5.63 7.03
N THR A 77 25.80 6.39 8.03
CA THR A 77 24.36 6.51 8.32
C THR A 77 23.59 7.05 7.12
N LYS A 78 24.09 8.10 6.46
CA LYS A 78 23.47 8.64 5.23
C LYS A 78 23.52 7.66 4.06
N SER A 79 24.64 6.97 3.90
CA SER A 79 24.82 6.00 2.81
C SER A 79 23.89 4.80 2.95
N MET A 80 23.48 4.45 4.17
CA MET A 80 22.54 3.34 4.43
C MET A 80 21.06 3.77 4.34
N MET A 81 20.74 5.02 4.00
CA MET A 81 19.37 5.54 4.00
C MET A 81 18.82 5.73 2.58
N SER A 82 17.63 5.18 2.30
CA SER A 82 16.94 5.33 1.01
C SER A 82 15.85 6.41 1.03
N GLY A 83 15.94 7.35 0.09
CA GLY A 83 14.90 8.36 -0.19
C GLY A 83 13.93 7.99 -1.31
N VAL A 84 14.13 6.84 -1.97
CA VAL A 84 13.45 6.50 -3.24
C VAL A 84 12.64 5.21 -3.14
N GLN A 85 13.20 4.15 -2.57
CA GLN A 85 12.58 2.82 -2.54
C GLN A 85 12.63 2.22 -1.13
N VAL A 86 11.51 1.62 -0.71
CA VAL A 86 11.40 1.00 0.62
C VAL A 86 11.83 -0.46 0.68
N ASN A 87 11.97 -1.09 -0.48
CA ASN A 87 12.34 -2.50 -0.62
C ASN A 87 13.78 -2.65 -1.12
N ASP A 88 14.62 -1.65 -0.88
CA ASP A 88 16.04 -1.73 -1.12
C ASP A 88 16.67 -2.62 -0.04
N GLY A 89 17.25 -3.75 -0.44
CA GLY A 89 17.82 -4.72 0.49
C GLY A 89 19.05 -4.19 1.25
N ASP A 90 19.68 -3.15 0.73
CA ASP A 90 20.93 -2.59 1.25
C ASP A 90 20.72 -1.28 2.04
N HIS A 91 19.50 -0.74 2.05
CA HIS A 91 19.19 0.55 2.65
C HIS A 91 17.94 0.55 3.53
N VAL A 92 17.97 1.34 4.59
CA VAL A 92 16.83 1.60 5.48
C VAL A 92 16.01 2.78 4.94
N PRO A 93 14.67 2.70 4.87
CA PRO A 93 13.84 3.82 4.45
C PRO A 93 14.01 5.07 5.32
N THR A 94 14.11 6.24 4.69
CA THR A 94 14.08 7.53 5.41
C THR A 94 12.68 7.84 5.95
N SER A 95 12.61 8.64 7.02
CA SER A 95 11.33 9.15 7.55
C SER A 95 10.57 10.00 6.52
N ALA A 96 11.27 10.73 5.65
CA ALA A 96 10.68 11.50 4.56
C ALA A 96 9.98 10.59 3.54
N LEU A 97 10.63 9.48 3.14
CA LEU A 97 10.04 8.48 2.26
C LEU A 97 8.83 7.80 2.94
N ALA A 98 8.96 7.41 4.20
CA ALA A 98 7.85 6.82 4.97
C ALA A 98 6.65 7.77 5.05
N TYR A 99 6.88 9.06 5.28
CA TYR A 99 5.84 10.08 5.33
C TYR A 99 5.16 10.29 3.97
N ALA A 100 5.93 10.33 2.88
CA ALA A 100 5.38 10.42 1.52
C ALA A 100 4.51 9.20 1.18
N MET A 101 4.95 8.01 1.58
CA MET A 101 4.16 6.79 1.40
C MET A 101 2.89 6.77 2.22
N GLN A 102 2.93 7.20 3.48
CA GLN A 102 1.75 7.27 4.33
C GLN A 102 0.68 8.20 3.71
N GLN A 103 1.10 9.33 3.14
CA GLN A 103 0.20 10.23 2.41
C GLN A 103 -0.40 9.54 1.18
N ALA A 104 0.41 8.86 0.37
CA ALA A 104 -0.06 8.13 -0.81
C ALA A 104 -1.05 7.02 -0.45
N ILE A 105 -0.77 6.24 0.62
CA ILE A 105 -1.66 5.21 1.14
C ILE A 105 -3.00 5.81 1.58
N THR A 106 -2.96 6.94 2.30
CA THR A 106 -4.17 7.64 2.75
C THR A 106 -5.00 8.14 1.56
N ALA A 107 -4.36 8.73 0.56
CA ALA A 107 -5.01 9.17 -0.67
C ALA A 107 -5.66 7.99 -1.43
N ASN A 108 -4.94 6.87 -1.55
CA ASN A 108 -5.45 5.65 -2.19
C ASN A 108 -6.65 5.06 -1.44
N ALA A 109 -6.62 5.01 -0.10
CA ALA A 109 -7.73 4.54 0.72
C ALA A 109 -9.00 5.38 0.50
N ASN A 110 -8.86 6.70 0.43
CA ASN A 110 -9.97 7.61 0.13
C ASN A 110 -10.51 7.41 -1.29
N ALA A 111 -9.63 7.25 -2.29
CA ALA A 111 -10.03 7.00 -3.67
C ALA A 111 -10.79 5.67 -3.82
N ILE A 112 -10.33 4.59 -3.18
CA ILE A 112 -11.01 3.29 -3.18
C ILE A 112 -12.39 3.38 -2.53
N THR A 113 -12.50 4.10 -1.41
CA THR A 113 -13.79 4.30 -0.72
C THR A 113 -14.81 5.01 -1.62
N ARG A 114 -14.35 6.03 -2.36
CA ARG A 114 -15.18 6.72 -3.35
C ARG A 114 -15.58 5.80 -4.51
N LEU A 115 -14.62 5.08 -5.11
CA LEU A 115 -14.92 4.14 -6.19
C LEU A 115 -15.95 3.07 -5.78
N ASN A 116 -15.87 2.55 -4.56
CA ASN A 116 -16.85 1.60 -4.03
C ASN A 116 -18.24 2.21 -3.82
N SER A 117 -18.31 3.53 -3.64
CA SER A 117 -19.55 4.28 -3.54
C SER A 117 -20.11 4.63 -4.92
N ASP A 118 -19.25 4.95 -5.89
CA ASP A 118 -19.60 5.49 -7.21
C ASP A 118 -19.85 4.40 -8.28
N LYS A 119 -19.23 3.21 -8.19
CA LYS A 119 -19.28 2.18 -9.25
C LYS A 119 -20.52 1.30 -9.29
N LEU A 120 -21.46 1.48 -8.37
CA LEU A 120 -22.77 0.85 -8.44
C LEU A 120 -23.75 2.01 -8.35
N ASP A 121 -24.67 2.17 -9.30
CA ASP A 121 -25.81 3.09 -9.23
C ASP A 121 -26.78 2.64 -8.11
N ARG A 122 -26.26 2.57 -6.88
CA ARG A 122 -26.99 2.11 -5.71
C ARG A 122 -27.88 3.24 -5.28
N LYS A 123 -29.14 2.91 -5.09
CA LYS A 123 -30.06 3.82 -4.42
C LYS A 123 -29.69 3.90 -2.94
N THR A 124 -29.33 5.09 -2.51
CA THR A 124 -29.02 5.46 -1.13
C THR A 124 -30.29 6.00 -0.46
N LYS A 125 -30.21 6.40 0.81
CA LYS A 125 -31.34 7.04 1.48
C LYS A 125 -31.63 8.39 0.83
N GLY A 126 -32.90 8.71 0.67
CA GLY A 126 -33.33 9.95 0.04
C GLY A 126 -34.66 9.80 -0.71
N THR A 127 -35.13 10.92 -1.25
CA THR A 127 -36.33 10.96 -2.09
C THR A 127 -35.90 11.06 -3.55
N TYR A 128 -36.48 10.18 -4.37
CA TYR A 128 -36.32 10.13 -5.82
C TYR A 128 -37.65 10.55 -6.45
N THR A 129 -37.62 11.55 -7.31
CA THR A 129 -38.83 12.19 -7.86
C THR A 129 -38.93 11.96 -9.36
N ASN A 130 -40.10 11.49 -9.81
CA ASN A 130 -40.40 11.23 -11.22
C ASN A 130 -39.32 10.41 -11.94
N GLU A 131 -38.77 9.41 -11.24
CA GLU A 131 -37.71 8.59 -11.80
C GLU A 131 -38.27 7.65 -12.87
N ASP A 132 -37.70 7.72 -14.07
CA ASP A 132 -37.95 6.78 -15.15
C ASP A 132 -37.12 5.51 -14.93
N ILE A 133 -37.80 4.40 -14.65
CA ILE A 133 -37.19 3.11 -14.39
C ILE A 133 -37.49 2.16 -15.56
N ASN A 134 -36.42 1.79 -16.26
CA ASN A 134 -36.46 0.92 -17.43
C ASN A 134 -36.33 -0.55 -17.03
N GLY A 135 -36.94 -1.45 -17.81
CA GLY A 135 -36.75 -2.89 -17.65
C GLY A 135 -37.48 -3.49 -16.46
N ALA A 136 -38.57 -2.85 -16.01
CA ALA A 136 -39.48 -3.47 -15.06
C ALA A 136 -40.18 -4.66 -15.72
N PHE A 137 -40.36 -5.74 -14.97
CA PHE A 137 -41.01 -6.97 -15.46
C PHE A 137 -41.91 -7.56 -14.38
N GLY A 138 -42.85 -8.39 -14.78
CA GLY A 138 -43.84 -8.91 -13.84
C GLY A 138 -44.87 -9.79 -14.49
N TYR A 139 -45.95 -10.03 -13.77
CA TYR A 139 -47.12 -10.74 -14.28
C TYR A 139 -48.40 -10.32 -13.55
N ILE A 140 -49.53 -10.53 -14.22
CA ILE A 140 -50.87 -10.37 -13.65
C ILE A 140 -51.34 -11.75 -13.16
N THR A 141 -51.80 -11.83 -11.92
CA THR A 141 -52.14 -13.11 -11.28
C THR A 141 -53.39 -13.76 -11.88
N THR A 142 -53.51 -15.08 -11.64
CA THR A 142 -54.71 -15.87 -11.96
C THR A 142 -55.96 -15.22 -11.35
N GLY A 143 -57.02 -15.08 -12.15
CA GLY A 143 -58.26 -14.40 -11.72
C GLY A 143 -58.14 -12.87 -11.61
N LYS A 144 -57.11 -12.27 -12.21
CA LYS A 144 -56.95 -10.82 -12.39
C LYS A 144 -56.91 -9.99 -11.10
N LYS A 145 -56.55 -10.57 -9.96
CA LYS A 145 -56.67 -9.85 -8.67
C LYS A 145 -55.50 -8.92 -8.39
N GLU A 146 -54.32 -9.25 -8.90
CA GLU A 146 -53.08 -8.60 -8.48
C GLU A 146 -52.11 -8.42 -9.66
N ILE A 147 -51.37 -7.32 -9.64
CA ILE A 147 -50.26 -7.06 -10.57
C ILE A 147 -48.97 -7.12 -9.76
N LEU A 148 -48.10 -8.06 -10.09
CA LEU A 148 -46.83 -8.29 -9.40
C LEU A 148 -45.68 -7.82 -10.28
N ILE A 149 -44.86 -6.91 -9.77
CA ILE A 149 -43.81 -6.24 -10.52
C ILE A 149 -42.49 -6.37 -9.77
N PHE A 150 -41.44 -6.64 -10.54
CA PHE A 150 -40.05 -6.69 -10.11
C PHE A 150 -39.26 -5.66 -10.90
N ILE A 151 -38.52 -4.84 -10.17
CA ILE A 151 -37.73 -3.74 -10.70
C ILE A 151 -36.26 -4.00 -10.36
N PRO A 152 -35.37 -4.17 -11.37
CA PRO A 152 -33.93 -4.23 -11.15
C PRO A 152 -33.43 -2.95 -10.48
N MET A 153 -33.02 -3.05 -9.22
CA MET A 153 -32.55 -1.90 -8.45
C MET A 153 -31.60 -2.36 -7.34
N VAL A 154 -30.41 -1.78 -7.30
CA VAL A 154 -29.42 -2.06 -6.25
C VAL A 154 -29.59 -1.05 -5.13
N PHE A 155 -29.69 -1.53 -3.89
CA PHE A 155 -29.86 -0.67 -2.72
C PHE A 155 -28.59 -0.63 -1.87
N ALA A 156 -28.28 0.52 -1.27
CA ALA A 156 -27.27 0.60 -0.22
C ALA A 156 -27.66 -0.26 0.99
N PRO A 157 -26.71 -0.83 1.77
CA PRO A 157 -27.04 -1.68 2.91
C PRO A 157 -27.89 -0.94 3.96
N SER A 158 -27.65 0.37 4.08
CA SER A 158 -28.30 1.29 5.01
C SER A 158 -29.79 1.54 4.72
N VAL A 159 -30.28 1.32 3.50
CA VAL A 159 -31.70 1.51 3.12
C VAL A 159 -32.50 0.32 3.60
N THR A 160 -33.43 0.48 4.53
CA THR A 160 -34.23 -0.61 5.11
C THR A 160 -35.67 -0.61 4.64
N LYS A 161 -36.19 0.53 4.18
CA LYS A 161 -37.60 0.67 3.79
C LYS A 161 -37.75 1.58 2.56
N ILE A 162 -38.78 1.27 1.77
CA ILE A 162 -39.28 2.12 0.68
C ILE A 162 -40.70 2.57 0.98
N THR A 163 -41.00 3.82 0.64
CA THR A 163 -42.35 4.37 0.58
C THR A 163 -42.56 4.96 -0.80
N VAL A 164 -43.55 4.45 -1.54
CA VAL A 164 -43.90 4.94 -2.88
C VAL A 164 -45.02 5.96 -2.74
N SER A 165 -44.86 7.16 -3.29
CA SER A 165 -45.87 8.23 -3.25
C SER A 165 -46.60 8.42 -4.57
N SER A 166 -45.97 8.07 -5.70
CA SER A 166 -46.56 8.12 -7.03
C SER A 166 -45.97 6.99 -7.86
N CYS A 167 -46.79 6.31 -8.66
CA CYS A 167 -46.35 5.24 -9.54
C CYS A 167 -47.22 5.17 -10.80
N ILE A 168 -46.60 5.39 -11.95
CA ILE A 168 -47.23 5.26 -13.26
C ILE A 168 -46.65 4.02 -13.94
N LEU A 169 -47.53 3.09 -14.29
CA LEU A 169 -47.16 1.83 -14.94
C LEU A 169 -47.36 1.94 -16.46
N GLU A 170 -46.26 2.07 -17.20
CA GLU A 170 -46.25 2.00 -18.66
C GLU A 170 -45.77 0.61 -19.11
N MET A 171 -46.35 -0.42 -18.50
CA MET A 171 -46.01 -1.83 -18.77
C MET A 171 -46.99 -2.45 -19.76
N ARG A 172 -46.46 -3.14 -20.75
CA ARG A 172 -47.21 -3.82 -21.82
C ARG A 172 -47.56 -5.24 -21.40
N ILE A 173 -48.71 -5.69 -21.88
CA ILE A 173 -49.17 -7.07 -21.75
C ILE A 173 -48.83 -7.82 -23.04
N SER A 174 -48.42 -9.09 -22.95
CA SER A 174 -48.06 -9.91 -24.13
C SER A 174 -49.17 -10.07 -25.17
N THR A 175 -50.43 -9.97 -24.75
CA THR A 175 -51.62 -10.08 -25.61
C THR A 175 -52.08 -8.73 -26.19
N GLY A 176 -51.34 -7.65 -25.94
CA GLY A 176 -51.72 -6.28 -26.29
C GLY A 176 -52.39 -5.54 -25.12
N GLY A 177 -52.27 -4.21 -25.12
CA GLY A 177 -52.76 -3.35 -24.04
C GLY A 177 -51.70 -3.01 -22.98
N TYR A 178 -52.16 -2.45 -21.86
CA TYR A 178 -51.33 -2.02 -20.73
C TYR A 178 -51.78 -2.68 -19.44
N ALA A 179 -50.84 -2.95 -18.53
CA ALA A 179 -51.09 -3.59 -17.24
C ALA A 179 -52.02 -2.77 -16.32
N ALA A 180 -52.05 -1.45 -16.52
CA ALA A 180 -52.87 -0.49 -15.77
C ALA A 180 -53.29 0.65 -16.71
N PRO A 181 -54.23 1.54 -16.29
CA PRO A 181 -54.62 2.71 -17.09
C PRO A 181 -53.39 3.52 -17.53
N TYR A 182 -53.26 3.70 -18.84
CA TYR A 182 -52.08 4.31 -19.44
C TYR A 182 -51.83 5.71 -18.89
N LYS A 183 -50.58 5.99 -18.52
CA LYS A 183 -50.13 7.30 -17.99
C LYS A 183 -50.92 7.81 -16.79
N THR A 184 -51.51 6.92 -16.01
CA THR A 184 -52.26 7.25 -14.80
C THR A 184 -51.45 6.86 -13.57
N ASP A 185 -51.48 7.70 -12.54
CA ASP A 185 -50.90 7.36 -11.25
C ASP A 185 -51.77 6.32 -10.54
N VAL A 186 -51.17 5.18 -10.20
CA VAL A 186 -51.80 4.04 -9.56
C VAL A 186 -51.19 3.72 -8.19
N ALA A 187 -50.47 4.66 -7.58
CA ALA A 187 -49.92 4.48 -6.24
C ALA A 187 -50.99 4.13 -5.19
N ASN A 188 -52.22 4.60 -5.38
CA ASN A 188 -53.37 4.25 -4.54
C ASN A 188 -53.76 2.76 -4.58
N LEU A 189 -53.37 2.04 -5.65
CA LEU A 189 -53.61 0.61 -5.81
C LEU A 189 -52.47 -0.25 -5.24
N LEU A 190 -51.36 0.37 -4.83
CA LEU A 190 -50.20 -0.34 -4.28
C LEU A 190 -50.53 -0.92 -2.91
N SER A 191 -50.53 -2.25 -2.80
CA SER A 191 -50.79 -2.96 -1.53
C SER A 191 -49.51 -3.43 -0.83
N ASN A 192 -48.39 -3.56 -1.55
CA ASN A 192 -47.10 -3.89 -0.96
C ASN A 192 -45.94 -3.35 -1.80
N ALA A 193 -44.93 -2.77 -1.14
CA ALA A 193 -43.62 -2.49 -1.71
C ALA A 193 -42.53 -3.06 -0.80
N GLN A 194 -41.67 -3.92 -1.35
CA GLN A 194 -40.64 -4.62 -0.59
C GLN A 194 -39.28 -4.57 -1.29
N LEU A 195 -38.25 -4.29 -0.49
CA LEU A 195 -36.85 -4.36 -0.93
C LEU A 195 -36.34 -5.81 -0.88
N LEU A 196 -36.10 -6.41 -2.04
CA LEU A 196 -35.51 -7.74 -2.17
C LEU A 196 -33.99 -7.63 -2.41
N LYS A 197 -33.27 -7.11 -1.41
CA LYS A 197 -31.83 -6.78 -1.51
C LYS A 197 -30.94 -7.93 -1.97
N SER A 198 -31.23 -9.16 -1.53
CA SER A 198 -30.44 -10.35 -1.91
C SER A 198 -30.51 -10.67 -3.40
N ARG A 199 -31.48 -10.11 -4.11
CA ARG A 199 -31.71 -10.29 -5.56
C ARG A 199 -31.53 -9.01 -6.35
N ASN A 200 -31.18 -7.89 -5.71
CA ASN A 200 -31.16 -6.55 -6.33
C ASN A 200 -32.48 -6.20 -7.04
N LEU A 201 -33.60 -6.49 -6.38
CA LEU A 201 -34.94 -6.20 -6.88
C LEU A 201 -35.73 -5.35 -5.90
N LEU A 202 -36.56 -4.46 -6.42
CA LEU A 202 -37.73 -3.92 -5.74
C LEU A 202 -38.96 -4.68 -6.22
N TYR A 203 -39.72 -5.18 -5.26
CA TYR A 203 -40.99 -5.85 -5.51
C TYR A 203 -42.14 -4.88 -5.22
N LEU A 204 -43.05 -4.74 -6.17
CA LEU A 204 -44.29 -3.99 -6.03
C LEU A 204 -45.48 -4.90 -6.30
N LYS A 205 -46.52 -4.78 -5.47
CA LYS A 205 -47.78 -5.49 -5.65
C LYS A 205 -48.91 -4.49 -5.67
N PHE A 206 -49.69 -4.51 -6.74
CA PHE A 206 -50.88 -3.68 -6.89
C PHE A 206 -52.13 -4.54 -6.86
N THR A 207 -53.19 -4.03 -6.23
CA THR A 207 -54.53 -4.57 -6.35
C THR A 207 -55.07 -4.17 -7.71
N ASN A 208 -55.46 -5.15 -8.53
CA ASN A 208 -56.00 -4.88 -9.85
C ASN A 208 -57.50 -4.66 -9.74
N THR A 209 -57.95 -3.42 -9.97
CA THR A 209 -59.37 -3.04 -9.90
C THR A 209 -60.07 -3.05 -11.26
N ASN A 210 -59.34 -3.19 -12.37
CA ASN A 210 -59.83 -2.85 -13.72
C ASN A 210 -59.77 -4.01 -14.72
N ASP A 211 -59.77 -5.27 -14.28
CA ASP A 211 -59.89 -6.46 -15.16
C ASP A 211 -58.90 -6.51 -16.35
N CYS A 212 -57.70 -5.93 -16.21
CA CYS A 212 -56.73 -5.65 -17.29
C CYS A 212 -56.19 -6.86 -18.08
N ALA A 213 -56.71 -8.08 -17.92
CA ALA A 213 -56.09 -9.31 -18.44
C ALA A 213 -57.10 -10.45 -18.60
N GLU A 214 -57.42 -10.94 -19.80
CA GLU A 214 -58.43 -12.00 -20.00
C GLU A 214 -57.97 -13.43 -19.67
N THR A 215 -56.66 -13.65 -19.50
CA THR A 215 -56.06 -14.97 -19.27
C THR A 215 -55.22 -15.00 -17.99
N ASN A 216 -54.94 -16.19 -17.46
CA ASN A 216 -54.16 -16.35 -16.23
C ASN A 216 -52.67 -16.14 -16.46
N ASN A 217 -51.98 -15.55 -15.46
CA ASN A 217 -50.52 -15.41 -15.41
C ASN A 217 -49.95 -14.68 -16.64
N ILE A 218 -50.54 -13.55 -17.01
CA ILE A 218 -50.09 -12.82 -18.20
C ILE A 218 -48.79 -12.06 -17.87
N PRO A 219 -47.68 -12.31 -18.61
CA PRO A 219 -46.45 -11.59 -18.40
C PRO A 219 -46.57 -10.13 -18.83
N ILE A 220 -45.92 -9.26 -18.07
CA ILE A 220 -45.84 -7.82 -18.34
C ILE A 220 -44.40 -7.33 -18.30
N CYS A 221 -44.06 -6.37 -19.16
CA CYS A 221 -42.77 -5.72 -19.15
C CYS A 221 -42.88 -4.28 -19.65
N GLY A 222 -41.96 -3.42 -19.24
CA GLY A 222 -41.88 -2.06 -19.77
C GLY A 222 -41.28 -1.08 -18.80
N PHE A 223 -41.88 0.11 -18.79
CA PHE A 223 -41.38 1.28 -18.10
C PHE A 223 -42.24 1.60 -16.89
N ILE A 224 -41.62 2.11 -15.84
CA ILE A 224 -42.31 2.61 -14.66
C ILE A 224 -41.75 3.99 -14.35
N LYS A 225 -42.65 4.95 -14.11
CA LYS A 225 -42.29 6.25 -13.57
C LYS A 225 -42.71 6.33 -12.12
N MET A 226 -41.80 6.61 -11.20
CA MET A 226 -42.07 6.53 -9.78
C MET A 226 -41.48 7.69 -8.99
N THR A 227 -42.24 8.16 -8.00
CA THR A 227 -41.71 8.98 -6.90
C THR A 227 -41.74 8.16 -5.63
N TYR A 228 -40.60 8.06 -4.96
CA TYR A 228 -40.43 7.20 -3.78
C TYR A 228 -39.35 7.72 -2.84
N THR A 229 -39.48 7.38 -1.56
CA THR A 229 -38.51 7.70 -0.52
C THR A 229 -37.90 6.41 0.02
N LEU A 230 -36.57 6.39 0.09
CA LEU A 230 -35.77 5.33 0.69
C LEU A 230 -35.24 5.78 2.05
N SER A 231 -35.48 4.96 3.08
CA SER A 231 -35.08 5.20 4.48
C SER A 231 -34.26 4.06 5.04
#